data_AF-U4KMY6-F1
#
_entry.id   AF-U4KMY6-F1
#
_cell.length_a   1.000
_cell.length_b   1.000
_cell.length_c   1.000
_cell.angle_alpha   90.00
_cell.angle_beta   90.00
_cell.angle_gamma   90.00
#
_symmetry.space_group_name_H-M   'P 1'
#
loop_
_entity.id
_entity.type
_entity.pdbx_description
1 polymer ?
#
loop_
_entity_poly.entity_id
_entity_poly.type
_entity_poly.pdbx_seq_one_letter_code
_entity_poly.pdbx_strand_id
1 'polypeptide(L)'
;MVSKEFFRVLDIIAEERNIKVELIVDAFKKGMVSAFKKSRGHSSCRIEVNPDKNEILVFERHLVVPDEGEYEVDPELVIEKISLSEAKEKKARIKVGDILEESVNPKEFSQIAVTNLKNVLNQNLKNIEKENMFNYFKEKEKEMVVAKVIGQDDDYYRLELGHGLTTLLPKREALPTDRFVVGENVKVFVASVEMKTKGPKVMVTRLDKSLVTRLFEDLIPEVKDGTVEIMGIARDPGDRAKIGVMSNDKNVDAIGACVGENGSRIKEIIRALSGEKVDLFQWSTNERDLIANSLQPADVLAVTQINPMKRTALVIVDDDKLSLAIGKGGQNVKLAVQAINWKIDIKSATMADAEGILF
;
A
#
# COMPACT_ATOMS: atom_id res chain seq x y z
N MET A 1 18.79 33.73 18.98
CA MET A 1 17.46 34.16 19.47
C MET A 1 16.86 33.01 20.26
N VAL A 2 16.31 33.27 21.46
CA VAL A 2 15.57 32.27 22.24
C VAL A 2 14.08 32.54 22.09
N SER A 3 13.27 31.51 21.78
CA SER A 3 11.83 31.68 21.58
C SER A 3 11.03 30.47 22.06
N LYS A 4 10.66 30.45 23.34
CA LYS A 4 9.89 29.34 23.95
C LYS A 4 8.52 29.12 23.29
N GLU A 5 7.85 30.20 22.90
CA GLU A 5 6.53 30.12 22.27
C GLU A 5 6.59 29.44 20.90
N PHE A 6 7.66 29.67 20.14
CA PHE A 6 7.87 29.03 18.84
C PHE A 6 8.02 27.51 18.96
N PHE A 7 8.89 27.03 19.87
CA PHE A 7 9.07 25.59 20.05
C PHE A 7 7.83 24.91 20.60
N ARG A 8 7.08 25.55 21.51
CA ARG A 8 5.78 25.03 21.95
C ARG A 8 4.80 24.86 20.78
N VAL A 9 4.75 25.83 19.85
CA VAL A 9 3.92 25.72 18.65
C VAL A 9 4.43 24.62 17.71
N LEU A 10 5.75 24.44 17.59
CA LEU A 10 6.32 23.33 16.82
C LEU A 10 5.90 21.98 17.38
N ASP A 11 5.91 21.80 18.70
CA ASP A 11 5.50 20.56 19.36
C ASP A 11 4.01 20.27 19.09
N ILE A 12 3.15 21.29 19.20
CA ILE A 12 1.72 21.15 18.86
C ILE A 12 1.54 20.74 17.40
N ILE A 13 2.28 21.37 16.47
CA ILE A 13 2.23 21.01 15.04
C ILE A 13 2.74 19.58 14.80
N ALA A 14 3.78 19.15 15.53
CA ALA A 14 4.32 17.81 15.46
C ALA A 14 3.29 16.76 15.86
N GLU A 15 2.59 17.00 16.96
CA GLU A 15 1.51 16.14 17.45
C GLU A 15 0.31 16.13 16.50
N GLU A 16 -0.21 17.30 16.11
CA GLU A 16 -1.39 17.41 15.23
C GLU A 16 -1.18 16.72 13.87
N ARG A 17 0.03 16.83 13.32
CA ARG A 17 0.35 16.28 11.99
C ARG A 17 1.01 14.91 12.05
N ASN A 18 1.26 14.38 13.25
CA ASN A 18 1.97 13.13 13.49
C ASN A 18 3.33 13.08 12.75
N ILE A 19 4.13 14.14 12.90
CA ILE A 19 5.45 14.28 12.28
C ILE A 19 6.50 14.35 13.39
N LYS A 20 7.62 13.64 13.22
CA LYS A 20 8.75 13.72 14.15
C LYS A 20 9.30 15.16 14.21
N VAL A 21 9.52 15.68 15.42
CA VAL A 21 10.02 17.04 15.67
C VAL A 21 11.31 17.32 14.90
N GLU A 22 12.22 16.34 14.81
CA GLU A 22 13.47 16.44 14.05
C GLU A 22 13.27 16.84 12.59
N LEU A 23 12.27 16.24 11.91
CA LEU A 23 11.96 16.53 10.51
C LEU A 23 11.41 17.94 10.33
N ILE A 24 10.64 18.42 11.31
CA ILE A 24 10.11 19.79 11.33
C ILE A 24 11.25 20.80 11.53
N VAL A 25 12.17 20.50 12.45
CA VAL A 25 13.36 21.33 12.69
C VAL A 25 14.21 21.44 11.44
N ASP A 26 14.43 20.35 10.72
CA ASP A 26 15.18 20.38 9.47
C ASP A 26 14.43 21.12 8.34
N ALA A 27 13.11 20.96 8.25
CA ALA A 27 12.27 21.75 7.36
C ALA A 27 12.35 23.26 7.68
N PHE A 28 12.40 23.61 8.97
CA PHE A 28 12.56 24.98 9.44
C PHE A 28 13.94 25.55 9.11
N LYS A 29 15.03 24.79 9.32
CA LYS A 29 16.37 25.18 8.88
C LYS A 29 16.41 25.50 7.39
N LYS A 30 15.84 24.63 6.54
CA LYS A 30 15.72 24.86 5.09
C LYS A 30 14.92 26.13 4.77
N GLY A 31 13.83 26.38 5.49
CA GLY A 31 13.05 27.62 5.40
C GLY A 31 13.85 28.86 5.77
N MET A 32 14.66 28.78 6.82
CA MET A 32 15.54 29.85 7.27
C MET A 32 16.66 30.16 6.28
N VAL A 33 17.29 29.16 5.65
CA VAL A 33 18.28 29.38 4.59
C VAL A 33 17.64 30.16 3.44
N SER A 34 16.43 29.79 3.05
CA SER A 34 15.69 30.47 1.97
C SER A 34 15.31 31.91 2.33
N ALA A 35 14.92 32.15 3.60
CA ALA A 35 14.64 33.48 4.12
C ALA A 35 15.90 34.36 4.12
N PHE A 36 17.03 33.80 4.58
CA PHE A 36 18.32 34.45 4.58
C PHE A 36 18.74 34.86 3.16
N LYS A 37 18.63 33.93 2.18
CA LYS A 37 18.89 34.21 0.77
C LYS A 37 18.05 35.35 0.21
N LYS A 38 16.78 35.44 0.59
CA LYS A 38 15.91 36.55 0.17
C LYS A 38 16.24 37.87 0.85
N SER A 39 16.83 37.85 2.04
CA SER A 39 17.18 39.06 2.78
C SER A 39 18.56 39.63 2.40
N ARG A 40 19.56 38.76 2.17
CA ARG A 40 20.96 39.15 1.94
C ARG A 40 21.43 38.95 0.50
N GLY A 41 20.68 38.21 -0.33
CA GLY A 41 21.00 37.94 -1.73
C GLY A 41 21.73 36.61 -1.98
N HIS A 42 22.31 35.99 -0.95
CA HIS A 42 23.09 34.75 -1.02
C HIS A 42 22.69 33.75 0.07
N SER A 43 23.00 32.46 -0.12
CA SER A 43 22.64 31.37 0.81
C SER A 43 23.73 30.97 1.80
N SER A 44 24.82 31.72 1.86
CA SER A 44 26.02 31.46 2.66
C SER A 44 25.75 31.64 4.15
N CYS A 45 24.98 30.73 4.75
CA CYS A 45 24.60 30.78 6.15
C CYS A 45 24.64 29.40 6.79
N ARG A 46 24.87 29.39 8.09
CA ARG A 46 24.78 28.24 8.98
C ARG A 46 23.70 28.52 10.00
N ILE A 47 22.73 27.62 10.07
CA ILE A 47 21.60 27.74 10.98
C ILE A 47 21.65 26.56 11.94
N GLU A 48 21.74 26.88 13.23
CA GLU A 48 21.61 25.90 14.30
C GLU A 48 20.29 26.14 15.05
N VAL A 49 19.56 25.07 15.26
CA VAL A 49 18.30 25.08 16.00
C VAL A 49 18.46 24.05 17.11
N ASN A 50 18.39 24.50 18.35
CA ASN A 50 18.48 23.67 19.54
C ASN A 50 17.11 23.67 20.24
N PRO A 51 16.31 22.59 20.07
CA PRO A 51 15.00 22.46 20.67
C PRO A 51 15.04 22.50 22.20
N ASP A 52 16.00 21.80 22.83
CA ASP A 52 16.12 21.73 24.29
C ASP A 52 16.37 23.10 24.92
N LYS A 53 17.24 23.89 24.30
CA LYS A 53 17.59 25.26 24.74
C LYS A 53 16.62 26.33 24.22
N ASN A 54 15.64 25.94 23.40
CA ASN A 54 14.73 26.85 22.70
C ASN A 54 15.48 27.94 21.90
N GLU A 55 16.62 27.59 21.30
CA GLU A 55 17.55 28.55 20.71
C GLU A 55 17.69 28.36 19.20
N ILE A 56 17.67 29.49 18.47
CA ILE A 56 17.90 29.58 17.03
C ILE A 56 19.09 30.50 16.81
N LEU A 57 20.17 29.97 16.24
CA LEU A 57 21.38 30.70 15.88
C LEU A 57 21.53 30.73 14.38
N VAL A 58 21.84 31.90 13.84
CA VAL A 58 22.08 32.11 12.41
C VAL A 58 23.43 32.79 12.27
N PHE A 59 24.30 32.17 11.51
CA PHE A 59 25.62 32.68 11.18
C PHE A 59 25.72 32.90 9.68
N GLU A 60 26.05 34.11 9.28
CA GLU A 60 26.46 34.44 7.92
C GLU A 60 27.92 34.01 7.73
N ARG A 61 28.21 33.36 6.61
CA ARG A 61 29.51 32.74 6.34
C ARG A 61 30.17 33.37 5.13
N HIS A 62 31.39 33.84 5.32
CA HIS A 62 32.24 34.34 4.25
C HIS A 62 33.56 33.56 4.20
N LEU A 63 33.99 33.15 3.02
CA LEU A 63 35.31 32.59 2.78
C LEU A 63 36.31 33.72 2.64
N VAL A 64 37.36 33.71 3.46
CA VAL A 64 38.42 34.72 3.40
C VAL A 64 39.36 34.40 2.24
N VAL A 65 39.44 35.32 1.29
CA VAL A 65 40.31 35.23 0.11
C VAL A 65 41.43 36.28 0.17
N PRO A 66 42.54 36.11 -0.56
CA PRO A 66 43.58 37.13 -0.68
C PRO A 66 43.01 38.44 -1.23
N ASP A 67 43.62 39.58 -0.85
CA ASP A 67 43.24 40.90 -1.37
C ASP A 67 43.55 41.04 -2.87
N GLU A 68 44.58 40.33 -3.36
CA GLU A 68 45.02 40.31 -4.76
C GLU A 68 45.33 38.88 -5.21
N GLY A 69 44.99 38.58 -6.47
CA GLY A 69 45.23 37.27 -7.10
C GLY A 69 43.98 36.38 -7.19
N GLU A 70 44.03 35.40 -8.09
CA GLU A 70 42.99 34.38 -8.19
C GLU A 70 43.17 33.36 -7.05
N TYR A 71 42.13 33.19 -6.24
CA TYR A 71 42.07 32.11 -5.27
C TYR A 71 41.21 31.00 -5.85
N GLU A 72 41.83 29.87 -6.18
CA GLU A 72 41.12 28.68 -6.62
C GLU A 72 40.18 28.23 -5.49
N VAL A 73 38.89 28.29 -5.78
CA VAL A 73 37.85 27.76 -4.91
C VAL A 73 37.23 26.59 -5.63
N ASP A 74 36.90 25.54 -4.89
CA ASP A 74 36.08 24.45 -5.40
C ASP A 74 34.80 25.04 -6.04
N PRO A 75 34.54 24.79 -7.34
CA PRO A 75 33.35 25.28 -8.02
C PRO A 75 32.03 24.87 -7.34
N GLU A 76 32.03 23.79 -6.55
CA GLU A 76 30.85 23.34 -5.80
C GLU A 76 30.62 24.12 -4.49
N LEU A 77 31.62 24.90 -4.02
CA LEU A 77 31.54 25.66 -2.79
C LEU A 77 30.81 27.00 -2.99
N VAL A 78 29.49 27.00 -2.83
CA VAL A 78 28.63 28.20 -2.92
C VAL A 78 28.69 28.99 -1.59
N ILE A 79 29.78 29.73 -1.38
CA ILE A 79 29.97 30.62 -0.23
C ILE A 79 30.36 32.02 -0.71
N GLU A 80 29.94 33.06 0.03
CA GLU A 80 30.33 34.44 -0.31
C GLU A 80 31.79 34.67 0.03
N LYS A 81 32.47 35.52 -0.72
CA LYS A 81 33.90 35.82 -0.54
C LYS A 81 34.06 37.15 0.19
N ILE A 82 35.07 37.24 1.04
CA ILE A 82 35.49 38.48 1.70
C ILE A 82 37.01 38.61 1.62
N SER A 83 37.52 39.82 1.39
CA SER A 83 38.96 40.07 1.31
C SER A 83 39.63 39.89 2.69
N LEU A 84 40.92 39.58 2.72
CA LEU A 84 41.66 39.41 3.97
C LEU A 84 41.71 40.70 4.79
N SER A 85 41.84 41.84 4.13
CA SER A 85 41.80 43.17 4.75
C SER A 85 40.47 43.42 5.47
N GLU A 86 39.33 43.24 4.79
CA GLU A 86 37.99 43.40 5.36
C GLU A 86 37.71 42.38 6.47
N ALA A 87 38.15 41.13 6.29
CA ALA A 87 37.98 40.09 7.30
C ALA A 87 38.78 40.38 8.59
N LYS A 88 39.98 40.98 8.46
CA LYS A 88 40.83 41.34 9.61
C LYS A 88 40.25 42.49 10.45
N GLU A 89 39.50 43.41 9.85
CA GLU A 89 38.79 44.47 10.60
C GLU A 89 37.78 43.88 11.58
N LYS A 90 37.11 42.80 11.15
CA LYS A 90 36.12 42.09 11.96
C LYS A 90 36.78 41.11 12.94
N LYS A 91 37.86 40.44 12.53
CA LYS A 91 38.56 39.45 13.35
C LYS A 91 40.07 39.44 13.07
N ALA A 92 40.84 40.12 13.92
CA ALA A 92 42.27 40.37 13.73
C ALA A 92 43.17 39.13 13.52
N ARG A 93 42.74 37.93 13.95
CA ARG A 93 43.52 36.68 13.84
C ARG A 93 43.11 35.77 12.66
N ILE A 94 42.26 36.22 11.76
CA ILE A 94 41.76 35.41 10.64
C ILE A 94 42.79 35.30 9.50
N LYS A 95 42.82 34.15 8.81
CA LYS A 95 43.74 33.86 7.71
C LYS A 95 42.98 33.57 6.42
N VAL A 96 43.69 33.64 5.30
CA VAL A 96 43.17 33.20 4.00
C VAL A 96 42.80 31.71 4.07
N GLY A 97 41.63 31.36 3.55
CA GLY A 97 41.07 30.01 3.61
C GLY A 97 40.18 29.75 4.83
N ASP A 98 40.17 30.64 5.83
CA ASP A 98 39.25 30.52 6.97
C ASP A 98 37.82 30.91 6.57
N ILE A 99 36.83 30.39 7.30
CA ILE A 99 35.43 30.83 7.22
C ILE A 99 35.18 31.85 8.33
N LEU A 100 34.90 33.09 7.95
CA LEU A 100 34.39 34.11 8.85
C LEU A 100 32.90 33.85 9.12
N GLU A 101 32.54 33.64 10.38
CA GLU A 101 31.14 33.51 10.82
C GLU A 101 30.71 34.77 11.56
N GLU A 102 29.66 35.43 11.05
CA GLU A 102 29.05 36.61 11.67
C GLU A 102 27.66 36.25 12.19
N SER A 103 27.39 36.54 13.46
CA SER A 103 26.07 36.27 14.06
C SER A 103 25.03 37.24 13.50
N VAL A 104 23.97 36.70 12.89
CA VAL A 104 22.86 37.49 12.36
C VAL A 104 21.63 37.34 13.25
N ASN A 105 20.99 38.45 13.59
CA ASN A 105 19.77 38.42 14.38
C ASN A 105 18.56 38.09 13.47
N PRO A 106 17.85 36.96 13.68
CA PRO A 106 16.71 36.59 12.84
C PRO A 106 15.57 37.61 12.83
N LYS A 107 15.49 38.49 13.85
CA LYS A 107 14.48 39.56 13.93
C LYS A 107 14.64 40.65 12.87
N GLU A 108 15.83 40.76 12.28
CA GLU A 108 16.14 41.76 11.25
C GLU A 108 15.68 41.32 9.85
N PHE A 109 15.17 40.10 9.71
CA PHE A 109 14.68 39.60 8.43
C PHE A 109 13.46 40.41 7.97
N SER A 110 13.48 40.79 6.70
CA SER A 110 12.37 41.51 6.08
C SER A 110 11.06 40.70 6.13
N GLN A 111 9.93 41.39 6.10
CA GLN A 111 8.61 40.75 6.07
C GLN A 111 8.47 39.77 4.88
N ILE A 112 9.14 40.07 3.76
CA ILE A 112 9.22 39.20 2.57
C ILE A 112 9.99 37.92 2.88
N ALA A 113 11.12 38.01 3.58
CA ALA A 113 11.90 36.85 4.01
C ALA A 113 11.11 35.96 4.98
N VAL A 114 10.38 36.55 5.93
CA VAL A 114 9.49 35.82 6.85
C VAL A 114 8.35 35.10 6.11
N THR A 115 7.75 35.76 5.12
CA THR A 115 6.69 35.14 4.30
C THR A 115 7.23 33.98 3.47
N ASN A 116 8.43 34.15 2.89
CA ASN A 116 9.12 33.09 2.17
C ASN A 116 9.45 31.89 3.07
N LEU A 117 9.93 32.14 4.30
CA LEU A 117 10.15 31.09 5.30
C LEU A 117 8.89 30.26 5.53
N LYS A 118 7.75 30.91 5.79
CA LYS A 118 6.47 30.24 6.03
C LYS A 118 6.07 29.36 4.85
N ASN A 119 6.24 29.86 3.62
CA ASN A 119 5.91 29.09 2.41
C ASN A 119 6.81 27.86 2.25
N VAL A 120 8.12 28.02 2.42
CA VAL A 120 9.10 26.92 2.30
C VAL A 120 8.89 25.88 3.40
N LEU A 121 8.62 26.33 4.64
CA LEU A 121 8.29 25.44 5.75
C LEU A 121 7.04 24.63 5.46
N ASN A 122 5.94 25.28 5.06
CA ASN A 122 4.69 24.61 4.73
C ASN A 122 4.84 23.62 3.55
N GLN A 123 5.66 23.95 2.56
CA GLN A 123 5.96 23.04 1.45
C GLN A 123 6.75 21.81 1.93
N ASN A 124 7.78 22.00 2.75
CA ASN A 124 8.56 20.89 3.31
C ASN A 124 7.70 20.00 4.22
N LEU A 125 6.85 20.58 5.07
CA LEU A 125 5.92 19.82 5.91
C LEU A 125 4.97 18.96 5.06
N LYS A 126 4.38 19.54 4.00
CA LYS A 126 3.56 18.77 3.05
C LYS A 126 4.34 17.65 2.36
N ASN A 127 5.63 17.82 2.09
CA ASN A 127 6.45 16.78 1.51
C ASN A 127 6.71 15.64 2.50
N ILE A 128 6.99 15.97 3.76
CA ILE A 128 7.14 14.98 4.83
C ILE A 128 5.84 14.20 5.03
N GLU A 129 4.69 14.88 5.04
CA GLU A 129 3.37 14.23 5.13
C GLU A 129 3.14 13.25 3.97
N LYS A 130 3.47 13.66 2.73
CA LYS A 130 3.36 12.79 1.55
C LYS A 130 4.26 11.57 1.64
N GLU A 131 5.47 11.74 2.15
CA GLU A 131 6.44 10.65 2.28
C GLU A 131 6.03 9.66 3.38
N ASN A 132 5.59 10.14 4.54
CA ASN A 132 5.02 9.30 5.60
C ASN A 132 3.80 8.51 5.10
N MET A 133 2.90 9.17 4.38
CA MET A 133 1.72 8.54 3.78
C MET A 133 2.12 7.50 2.72
N PHE A 134 3.10 7.80 1.87
CA PHE A 134 3.63 6.84 0.90
C PHE A 134 4.17 5.59 1.61
N ASN A 135 5.00 5.76 2.63
CA ASN A 135 5.59 4.64 3.38
C ASN A 135 4.51 3.79 4.05
N TYR A 136 3.53 4.43 4.70
CA TYR A 136 2.39 3.72 5.32
C TYR A 136 1.63 2.86 4.30
N PHE A 137 1.25 3.42 3.15
CA PHE A 137 0.52 2.64 2.14
C PHE A 137 1.42 1.64 1.41
N LYS A 138 2.73 1.89 1.32
CA LYS A 138 3.68 0.94 0.74
C LYS A 138 3.77 -0.34 1.57
N GLU A 139 3.70 -0.23 2.90
CA GLU A 139 3.58 -1.39 3.79
C GLU A 139 2.24 -2.14 3.62
N LYS A 140 1.20 -1.45 3.15
CA LYS A 140 -0.11 -2.02 2.82
C LYS A 140 -0.21 -2.50 1.37
N GLU A 141 0.87 -2.51 0.61
CA GLU A 141 0.86 -3.05 -0.75
C GLU A 141 0.59 -4.55 -0.71
N LYS A 142 -0.34 -5.03 -1.54
CA LYS A 142 -0.87 -6.41 -1.53
C LYS A 142 -1.63 -6.80 -0.25
N GLU A 143 -2.15 -5.80 0.46
CA GLU A 143 -3.07 -6.00 1.58
C GLU A 143 -4.48 -5.53 1.24
N MET A 144 -5.45 -6.00 2.03
CA MET A 144 -6.81 -5.49 2.01
C MET A 144 -6.93 -4.29 2.95
N VAL A 145 -7.56 -3.23 2.48
CA VAL A 145 -7.87 -2.04 3.28
C VAL A 145 -9.36 -1.73 3.21
N VAL A 146 -9.87 -1.14 4.28
CA VAL A 146 -11.23 -0.58 4.30
C VAL A 146 -11.17 0.84 3.75
N ALA A 147 -12.02 1.11 2.76
CA ALA A 147 -12.12 2.39 2.11
C ALA A 147 -13.55 2.94 2.26
N LYS A 148 -13.69 4.24 2.47
CA LYS A 148 -14.99 4.90 2.50
C LYS A 148 -15.34 5.47 1.13
N VAL A 149 -16.54 5.21 0.65
CA VAL A 149 -17.02 5.77 -0.62
C VAL A 149 -17.40 7.23 -0.40
N ILE A 150 -16.73 8.15 -1.08
CA ILE A 150 -16.96 9.60 -0.94
C ILE A 150 -17.61 10.22 -2.18
N GLY A 151 -17.67 9.48 -3.29
CA GLY A 151 -18.32 9.90 -4.52
C GLY A 151 -18.34 8.79 -5.56
N GLN A 152 -19.20 8.94 -6.55
CA GLN A 152 -19.31 8.05 -7.68
C GLN A 152 -19.54 8.87 -8.95
N ASP A 153 -18.77 8.54 -9.98
CA ASP A 153 -18.88 9.10 -11.31
C ASP A 153 -19.20 7.97 -12.32
N ASP A 154 -19.31 8.28 -13.61
CA ASP A 154 -19.66 7.29 -14.64
C ASP A 154 -18.58 6.21 -14.81
N ASP A 155 -17.30 6.57 -14.69
CA ASP A 155 -16.18 5.66 -14.95
C ASP A 155 -15.46 5.14 -13.70
N TYR A 156 -15.66 5.78 -12.54
CA TYR A 156 -14.92 5.46 -11.32
C TYR A 156 -15.70 5.74 -10.03
N TYR A 157 -15.33 5.04 -8.98
CA TYR A 157 -15.69 5.34 -7.60
C TYR A 157 -14.57 6.14 -6.93
N ARG A 158 -14.93 7.17 -6.18
CA ARG A 158 -13.97 7.94 -5.37
C ARG A 158 -13.99 7.41 -3.95
N LEU A 159 -12.83 6.96 -3.49
CA LEU A 159 -12.66 6.29 -2.20
C LEU A 159 -11.70 7.07 -1.31
N GLU A 160 -11.96 7.10 -0.01
CA GLU A 160 -11.06 7.60 1.03
C GLU A 160 -10.46 6.40 1.78
N LEU A 161 -9.13 6.28 1.79
CA LEU A 161 -8.40 5.16 2.39
C LEU A 161 -7.95 5.43 3.84
N GLY A 162 -8.45 6.52 4.44
CA GLY A 162 -7.92 7.06 5.69
C GLY A 162 -6.67 7.94 5.47
N HIS A 163 -6.19 8.55 6.56
CA HIS A 163 -5.05 9.50 6.54
C HIS A 163 -5.20 10.67 5.54
N GLY A 164 -6.45 11.03 5.18
CA GLY A 164 -6.75 12.06 4.18
C GLY A 164 -6.38 11.67 2.74
N LEU A 165 -6.00 10.41 2.48
CA LEU A 165 -5.72 9.93 1.13
C LEU A 165 -7.00 9.53 0.42
N THR A 166 -7.20 10.12 -0.76
CA THR A 166 -8.26 9.73 -1.67
C THR A 166 -7.68 9.01 -2.87
N THR A 167 -8.38 7.97 -3.32
CA THR A 167 -8.06 7.23 -4.54
C THR A 167 -9.29 7.04 -5.42
N LEU A 168 -9.05 6.60 -6.65
CA LEU A 168 -10.07 6.25 -7.61
C LEU A 168 -10.04 4.73 -7.81
N LEU A 169 -11.19 4.09 -7.68
CA LEU A 169 -11.42 2.71 -8.10
C LEU A 169 -12.15 2.76 -9.46
N PRO A 170 -11.47 2.50 -10.57
CA PRO A 170 -12.11 2.41 -11.88
C PRO A 170 -13.22 1.34 -11.84
N LYS A 171 -14.37 1.56 -12.48
CA LYS A 171 -15.45 0.56 -12.52
C LYS A 171 -15.01 -0.76 -13.18
N ARG A 172 -14.03 -0.70 -14.09
CA ARG A 172 -13.37 -1.89 -14.68
C ARG A 172 -12.52 -2.70 -13.70
N GLU A 173 -12.13 -2.11 -12.56
CA GLU A 173 -11.40 -2.76 -11.46
C GLU A 173 -12.34 -3.09 -10.27
N ALA A 174 -13.60 -2.67 -10.35
CA ALA A 174 -14.65 -3.07 -9.41
C ALA A 174 -15.32 -4.36 -9.92
N LEU A 175 -16.07 -5.04 -9.05
CA LEU A 175 -16.87 -6.18 -9.48
C LEU A 175 -18.03 -5.68 -10.37
N PRO A 176 -18.43 -6.45 -11.40
CA PRO A 176 -19.58 -6.10 -12.24
C PRO A 176 -20.87 -5.84 -11.44
N THR A 177 -21.02 -6.54 -10.32
CA THR A 177 -22.15 -6.45 -9.38
C THR A 177 -22.02 -5.34 -8.34
N ASP A 178 -20.85 -4.68 -8.23
CA ASP A 178 -20.65 -3.61 -7.25
C ASP A 178 -21.54 -2.41 -7.60
N ARG A 179 -22.34 -1.99 -6.63
CA ARG A 179 -23.21 -0.80 -6.68
C ARG A 179 -23.04 -0.04 -5.39
N PHE A 180 -21.98 0.76 -5.34
CA PHE A 180 -21.64 1.45 -4.11
C PHE A 180 -22.47 2.69 -3.84
N VAL A 181 -22.77 2.94 -2.57
CA VAL A 181 -23.47 4.12 -2.08
C VAL A 181 -22.49 5.03 -1.34
N VAL A 182 -22.60 6.33 -1.60
CA VAL A 182 -21.77 7.33 -0.92
C VAL A 182 -21.98 7.25 0.60
N GLY A 183 -20.88 7.20 1.34
CA GLY A 183 -20.84 7.11 2.79
C GLY A 183 -20.58 5.70 3.32
N GLU A 184 -20.74 4.65 2.50
CA GLU A 184 -20.49 3.27 2.94
C GLU A 184 -19.00 2.90 2.96
N ASN A 185 -18.68 1.85 3.69
CA ASN A 185 -17.34 1.27 3.75
C ASN A 185 -17.25 0.05 2.83
N VAL A 186 -16.22 0.01 2.00
CA VAL A 186 -15.94 -1.07 1.06
C VAL A 186 -14.54 -1.62 1.30
N LYS A 187 -14.40 -2.94 1.27
CA LYS A 187 -13.09 -3.62 1.36
C LYS A 187 -12.47 -3.67 -0.04
N VAL A 188 -11.25 -3.18 -0.20
CA VAL A 188 -10.53 -3.15 -1.48
C VAL A 188 -9.13 -3.71 -1.30
N PHE A 189 -8.57 -4.28 -2.37
CA PHE A 189 -7.20 -4.78 -2.40
C PHE A 189 -6.27 -3.70 -2.94
N VAL A 190 -5.16 -3.45 -2.25
CA VAL A 190 -4.12 -2.51 -2.70
C VAL A 190 -3.22 -3.22 -3.71
N ALA A 191 -3.42 -2.94 -5.00
CA ALA A 191 -2.66 -3.56 -6.08
C ALA A 191 -1.23 -3.02 -6.16
N SER A 192 -1.06 -1.70 -6.05
CA SER A 192 0.26 -1.06 -6.06
C SER A 192 0.25 0.32 -5.43
N VAL A 193 1.42 0.75 -4.95
CA VAL A 193 1.62 2.10 -4.41
C VAL A 193 2.81 2.78 -5.06
N GLU A 194 2.57 3.95 -5.66
CA GLU A 194 3.57 4.73 -6.39
C GLU A 194 3.66 6.17 -5.88
N MET A 195 4.87 6.71 -5.75
CA MET A 195 5.07 8.13 -5.49
C MET A 195 4.96 8.93 -6.81
N LYS A 196 4.00 9.84 -6.92
CA LYS A 196 3.87 10.79 -8.04
C LYS A 196 4.12 12.22 -7.56
N THR A 197 4.27 13.16 -8.49
CA THR A 197 4.54 14.59 -8.20
C THR A 197 3.52 15.21 -7.23
N LYS A 198 2.25 14.78 -7.32
CA LYS A 198 1.18 15.30 -6.44
C LYS A 198 1.12 14.60 -5.07
N GLY A 199 1.78 13.46 -4.89
CA GLY A 199 1.73 12.62 -3.69
C GLY A 199 1.66 11.13 -4.03
N PRO A 200 1.51 10.25 -3.02
CA PRO A 200 1.33 8.84 -3.23
C PRO A 200 0.03 8.56 -3.98
N LYS A 201 0.10 7.69 -4.98
CA LYS A 201 -1.03 7.15 -5.72
C LYS A 201 -1.16 5.68 -5.37
N VAL A 202 -2.28 5.33 -4.74
CA VAL A 202 -2.60 3.95 -4.35
C VAL A 202 -3.58 3.38 -5.35
N MET A 203 -3.17 2.37 -6.11
CA MET A 203 -4.05 1.66 -7.03
C MET A 203 -4.77 0.56 -6.27
N VAL A 204 -6.10 0.54 -6.39
CA VAL A 204 -6.96 -0.43 -5.71
C VAL A 204 -7.80 -1.19 -6.72
N THR A 205 -8.11 -2.45 -6.39
CA THR A 205 -8.95 -3.32 -7.21
C THR A 205 -9.79 -4.22 -6.31
N ARG A 206 -10.91 -4.71 -6.85
CA ARG A 206 -11.71 -5.79 -6.24
C ARG A 206 -11.73 -7.07 -7.06
N LEU A 207 -11.11 -7.06 -8.24
CA LEU A 207 -11.05 -8.22 -9.13
C LEU A 207 -10.00 -9.27 -8.72
N ASP A 208 -8.94 -8.86 -8.03
CA ASP A 208 -7.85 -9.76 -7.65
C ASP A 208 -8.34 -10.83 -6.66
N LYS A 209 -7.97 -12.09 -6.91
CA LYS A 209 -8.32 -13.22 -6.03
C LYS A 209 -7.72 -13.09 -4.62
N SER A 210 -6.63 -12.33 -4.48
CA SER A 210 -5.99 -12.02 -3.20
C SER A 210 -6.91 -11.26 -2.26
N LEU A 211 -7.89 -10.50 -2.78
CA LEU A 211 -8.94 -9.90 -1.96
C LEU A 211 -9.71 -10.97 -1.17
N VAL A 212 -10.02 -12.10 -1.81
CA VAL A 212 -10.75 -13.20 -1.18
C VAL A 212 -9.88 -13.83 -0.09
N THR A 213 -8.60 -14.08 -0.34
CA THR A 213 -7.67 -14.59 0.68
C THR A 213 -7.64 -13.68 1.92
N ARG A 214 -7.50 -12.37 1.73
CA ARG A 214 -7.50 -11.41 2.85
C ARG A 214 -8.84 -11.31 3.57
N LEU A 215 -9.97 -11.50 2.87
CA LEU A 215 -11.28 -11.57 3.50
C LEU A 215 -11.41 -12.80 4.41
N PHE A 216 -10.86 -13.94 3.99
CA PHE A 216 -10.84 -15.15 4.82
C PHE A 216 -9.96 -14.94 6.06
N GLU A 217 -8.76 -14.40 5.90
CA GLU A 217 -7.85 -14.09 7.03
C GLU A 217 -8.45 -13.08 8.03
N ASP A 218 -9.26 -12.13 7.55
CA ASP A 218 -9.90 -11.12 8.40
C ASP A 218 -11.09 -11.71 9.20
N LEU A 219 -11.88 -12.60 8.59
CA LEU A 219 -13.13 -13.12 9.16
C LEU A 219 -12.99 -14.47 9.88
N ILE A 220 -11.99 -15.28 9.52
CA ILE A 220 -11.84 -16.67 9.99
C ILE A 220 -10.53 -16.78 10.80
N PRO A 221 -10.60 -16.85 12.14
CA PRO A 221 -9.43 -16.95 13.01
C PRO A 221 -8.50 -18.11 12.64
N GLU A 222 -9.07 -19.26 12.29
CA GLU A 222 -8.35 -20.47 11.91
C GLU A 222 -7.54 -20.29 10.62
N VAL A 223 -7.98 -19.41 9.72
CA VAL A 223 -7.20 -19.05 8.52
C VAL A 223 -6.08 -18.07 8.88
N LYS A 224 -6.35 -17.15 9.81
CA LYS A 224 -5.39 -16.14 10.26
C LYS A 224 -4.21 -16.73 11.03
N ASP A 225 -4.46 -17.74 11.86
CA ASP A 225 -3.42 -18.40 12.66
C ASP A 225 -2.73 -19.57 11.95
N GLY A 226 -3.20 -19.94 10.75
CA GLY A 226 -2.63 -21.01 9.93
C GLY A 226 -3.11 -22.42 10.29
N THR A 227 -4.13 -22.55 11.16
CA THR A 227 -4.79 -23.84 11.43
C THR A 227 -5.48 -24.36 10.16
N VAL A 228 -6.10 -23.48 9.39
CA VAL A 228 -6.71 -23.76 8.08
C VAL A 228 -5.98 -22.97 7.00
N GLU A 229 -5.43 -23.66 6.02
CA GLU A 229 -4.73 -23.04 4.90
C GLU A 229 -5.59 -23.03 3.64
N ILE A 230 -5.54 -21.92 2.89
CA ILE A 230 -6.12 -21.83 1.54
C ILE A 230 -5.09 -22.38 0.54
N MET A 231 -5.33 -23.59 0.06
CA MET A 231 -4.41 -24.32 -0.80
C MET A 231 -4.53 -23.94 -2.27
N GLY A 232 -5.72 -23.51 -2.70
CA GLY A 232 -5.98 -23.14 -4.08
C GLY A 232 -7.22 -22.27 -4.23
N ILE A 233 -7.16 -21.32 -5.15
CA ILE A 233 -8.25 -20.39 -5.43
C ILE A 233 -8.36 -20.11 -6.93
N ALA A 234 -9.57 -20.30 -7.45
CA ALA A 234 -10.00 -19.85 -8.76
C ALA A 234 -11.19 -18.91 -8.61
N ARG A 235 -11.25 -17.89 -9.46
CA ARG A 235 -12.24 -16.82 -9.32
C ARG A 235 -12.61 -16.27 -10.69
N ASP A 236 -13.90 -16.23 -10.98
CA ASP A 236 -14.52 -15.39 -11.99
C ASP A 236 -15.18 -14.22 -11.24
N PRO A 237 -14.52 -13.04 -11.15
CA PRO A 237 -14.89 -11.99 -10.21
C PRO A 237 -16.32 -11.46 -10.41
N GLY A 238 -17.07 -11.36 -9.32
CA GLY A 238 -18.46 -10.89 -9.29
C GLY A 238 -19.51 -11.94 -9.63
N ASP A 239 -19.10 -13.16 -10.00
CA ASP A 239 -20.00 -14.28 -10.27
C ASP A 239 -19.73 -15.47 -9.35
N ARG A 240 -18.52 -16.06 -9.43
CA ARG A 240 -18.22 -17.30 -8.70
C ARG A 240 -16.73 -17.48 -8.39
N ALA A 241 -16.44 -17.96 -7.18
CA ALA A 241 -15.12 -18.39 -6.74
C ALA A 241 -15.18 -19.82 -6.22
N LYS A 242 -14.09 -20.56 -6.43
CA LYS A 242 -13.89 -21.91 -5.91
C LYS A 242 -12.59 -21.96 -5.13
N ILE A 243 -12.68 -22.40 -3.87
CA ILE A 243 -11.60 -22.28 -2.89
C ILE A 243 -11.39 -23.61 -2.21
N GLY A 244 -10.16 -24.12 -2.30
CA GLY A 244 -9.74 -25.35 -1.65
C GLY A 244 -9.05 -25.04 -0.33
N VAL A 245 -9.55 -25.64 0.75
CA VAL A 245 -9.03 -25.42 2.11
C VAL A 245 -8.58 -26.74 2.74
N MET A 246 -7.52 -26.69 3.53
CA MET A 246 -6.99 -27.83 4.27
C MET A 246 -6.74 -27.43 5.72
N SER A 247 -7.04 -28.31 6.67
CA SER A 247 -6.68 -28.09 8.07
C SER A 247 -5.35 -28.77 8.37
N ASN A 248 -4.48 -28.06 9.07
CA ASN A 248 -3.25 -28.59 9.67
C ASN A 248 -3.53 -29.29 11.01
N ASP A 249 -4.68 -29.03 11.63
CA ASP A 249 -5.14 -29.73 12.84
C ASP A 249 -6.24 -30.75 12.48
N LYS A 250 -6.00 -32.02 12.84
CA LYS A 250 -6.94 -33.12 12.62
C LYS A 250 -8.26 -32.97 13.39
N ASN A 251 -8.30 -32.15 14.43
CA ASN A 251 -9.49 -31.89 15.23
C ASN A 251 -10.34 -30.74 14.68
N VAL A 252 -9.86 -30.03 13.65
CA VAL A 252 -10.54 -28.88 13.06
C VAL A 252 -11.02 -29.23 11.66
N ASP A 253 -12.32 -29.11 11.43
CA ASP A 253 -12.92 -29.20 10.10
C ASP A 253 -12.67 -27.90 9.32
N ALA A 254 -11.91 -28.00 8.22
CA ALA A 254 -11.54 -26.84 7.41
C ALA A 254 -12.76 -26.16 6.77
N ILE A 255 -13.72 -26.95 6.26
CA ILE A 255 -14.93 -26.39 5.65
C ILE A 255 -15.80 -25.77 6.74
N GLY A 256 -16.06 -26.51 7.83
CA GLY A 256 -16.85 -26.02 8.96
C GLY A 256 -16.33 -24.71 9.54
N ALA A 257 -15.00 -24.59 9.72
CA ALA A 257 -14.36 -23.35 10.20
C ALA A 257 -14.61 -22.16 9.25
N CYS A 258 -14.52 -22.38 7.94
CA CYS A 258 -14.76 -21.34 6.94
C CYS A 258 -16.24 -20.96 6.79
N VAL A 259 -17.15 -21.94 6.92
CA VAL A 259 -18.60 -21.73 6.82
C VAL A 259 -19.13 -21.01 8.06
N GLY A 260 -18.66 -21.40 9.24
CA GLY A 260 -19.14 -20.90 10.53
C GLY A 260 -20.56 -21.38 10.87
N GLU A 261 -21.01 -21.08 12.08
CA GLU A 261 -22.36 -21.45 12.52
C GLU A 261 -23.43 -20.93 11.54
N ASN A 262 -24.29 -21.84 11.05
CA ASN A 262 -25.35 -21.55 10.08
C ASN A 262 -24.87 -20.81 8.80
N GLY A 263 -23.60 -20.97 8.42
CA GLY A 263 -23.02 -20.30 7.26
C GLY A 263 -22.79 -18.81 7.45
N SER A 264 -22.74 -18.31 8.68
CA SER A 264 -22.58 -16.89 9.00
C SER A 264 -21.33 -16.27 8.37
N ARG A 265 -20.16 -16.91 8.55
CA ARG A 265 -18.86 -16.40 8.04
C ARG A 265 -18.84 -16.38 6.51
N ILE A 266 -19.25 -17.46 5.85
CA ILE A 266 -19.27 -17.52 4.39
C ILE A 266 -20.29 -16.53 3.78
N LYS A 267 -21.45 -16.33 4.41
CA LYS A 267 -22.42 -15.31 3.98
C LYS A 267 -21.86 -13.90 4.09
N GLU A 268 -21.06 -13.62 5.11
CA GLU A 268 -20.40 -12.32 5.24
C GLU A 268 -19.35 -12.08 4.15
N ILE A 269 -18.57 -13.11 3.80
CA ILE A 269 -17.63 -13.05 2.66
C ILE A 269 -18.39 -12.79 1.35
N ILE A 270 -19.46 -13.54 1.09
CA ILE A 270 -20.31 -13.36 -0.11
C ILE A 270 -20.88 -11.94 -0.16
N ARG A 271 -21.31 -11.40 0.98
CA ARG A 271 -21.79 -10.01 1.08
C ARG A 271 -20.68 -9.00 0.79
N ALA A 272 -19.47 -9.21 1.32
CA ALA A 272 -18.32 -8.36 1.05
C ALA A 272 -17.89 -8.37 -0.43
N LEU A 273 -18.22 -9.43 -1.16
CA LEU A 273 -18.02 -9.62 -2.61
C LEU A 273 -19.28 -9.33 -3.44
N SER A 274 -20.24 -8.57 -2.90
CA SER A 274 -21.43 -8.13 -3.63
C SER A 274 -22.24 -9.27 -4.28
N GLY A 275 -22.35 -10.39 -3.57
CA GLY A 275 -23.15 -11.55 -3.99
C GLY A 275 -22.40 -12.57 -4.86
N GLU A 276 -21.09 -12.42 -5.06
CA GLU A 276 -20.25 -13.45 -5.69
C GLU A 276 -20.40 -14.79 -4.95
N LYS A 277 -20.75 -15.85 -5.66
CA LYS A 277 -20.91 -17.20 -5.07
C LYS A 277 -19.54 -17.76 -4.70
N VAL A 278 -19.42 -18.32 -3.51
CA VAL A 278 -18.17 -18.94 -3.03
C VAL A 278 -18.42 -20.40 -2.73
N ASP A 279 -17.82 -21.30 -3.51
CA ASP A 279 -17.84 -22.73 -3.26
C ASP A 279 -16.54 -23.15 -2.56
N LEU A 280 -16.68 -23.74 -1.38
CA LEU A 280 -15.57 -24.34 -0.64
C LEU A 280 -15.49 -25.82 -0.96
N PHE A 281 -14.27 -26.35 -1.05
CA PHE A 281 -14.04 -27.79 -1.12
C PHE A 281 -12.87 -28.20 -0.23
N GLN A 282 -12.91 -29.42 0.28
CA GLN A 282 -11.84 -30.00 1.07
C GLN A 282 -10.66 -30.29 0.15
N TRP A 283 -9.54 -29.62 0.37
CA TRP A 283 -8.30 -29.96 -0.30
C TRP A 283 -7.75 -31.26 0.30
N SER A 284 -7.31 -32.17 -0.57
CA SER A 284 -6.70 -33.45 -0.20
C SER A 284 -5.33 -33.58 -0.84
N THR A 285 -4.43 -34.28 -0.17
CA THR A 285 -3.15 -34.70 -0.74
C THR A 285 -3.30 -35.93 -1.65
N ASN A 286 -4.41 -36.67 -1.52
CA ASN A 286 -4.79 -37.71 -2.46
C ASN A 286 -5.40 -37.07 -3.71
N GLU A 287 -4.82 -37.35 -4.86
CA GLU A 287 -5.21 -36.76 -6.14
C GLU A 287 -6.67 -37.11 -6.53
N ARG A 288 -7.14 -38.34 -6.26
CA ARG A 288 -8.53 -38.73 -6.55
C ARG A 288 -9.49 -37.88 -5.76
N ASP A 289 -9.26 -37.79 -4.45
CA ASP A 289 -10.14 -37.05 -3.54
C ASP A 289 -10.09 -35.55 -3.85
N LEU A 290 -8.91 -35.01 -4.14
CA LEU A 290 -8.74 -33.60 -4.52
C LEU A 290 -9.56 -33.26 -5.77
N ILE A 291 -9.46 -34.08 -6.81
CA ILE A 291 -10.17 -33.88 -8.08
C ILE A 291 -11.68 -34.03 -7.87
N ALA A 292 -12.11 -35.07 -7.16
CA ALA A 292 -13.53 -35.29 -6.86
C ALA A 292 -14.12 -34.12 -6.06
N ASN A 293 -13.48 -33.72 -4.95
CA ASN A 293 -13.91 -32.61 -4.11
C ASN A 293 -13.95 -31.28 -4.89
N SER A 294 -13.00 -31.06 -5.80
CA SER A 294 -12.94 -29.84 -6.59
C SER A 294 -14.16 -29.64 -7.49
N LEU A 295 -14.96 -30.67 -7.80
CA LEU A 295 -16.15 -30.56 -8.65
C LEU A 295 -17.45 -30.30 -7.89
N GLN A 296 -17.42 -30.22 -6.55
CA GLN A 296 -18.57 -29.82 -5.74
C GLN A 296 -19.21 -28.53 -6.29
N PRO A 297 -20.54 -28.45 -6.39
CA PRO A 297 -21.53 -29.32 -5.75
C PRO A 297 -21.93 -30.58 -6.52
N ALA A 298 -21.29 -30.90 -7.65
CA ALA A 298 -21.60 -32.14 -8.37
C ALA A 298 -20.94 -33.35 -7.69
N ASP A 299 -21.73 -34.38 -7.43
CA ASP A 299 -21.22 -35.65 -6.91
C ASP A 299 -20.50 -36.42 -8.00
N VAL A 300 -19.32 -36.96 -7.65
CA VAL A 300 -18.45 -37.70 -8.56
C VAL A 300 -18.55 -39.19 -8.24
N LEU A 301 -18.81 -40.01 -9.25
CA LEU A 301 -18.84 -41.47 -9.12
C LEU A 301 -17.43 -42.04 -9.04
N ALA A 302 -16.56 -41.59 -9.96
CA ALA A 302 -15.20 -42.10 -10.05
C ALA A 302 -14.26 -41.09 -10.69
N VAL A 303 -12.99 -41.16 -10.28
CA VAL A 303 -11.88 -40.46 -10.92
C VAL A 303 -10.90 -41.50 -11.46
N THR A 304 -10.81 -41.57 -12.79
CA THR A 304 -10.02 -42.56 -13.52
C THR A 304 -8.98 -41.88 -14.41
N GLN A 305 -8.11 -42.69 -15.03
CA GLN A 305 -7.10 -42.23 -15.98
C GLN A 305 -6.21 -41.08 -15.45
N ILE A 306 -5.90 -41.12 -14.15
CA ILE A 306 -5.08 -40.09 -13.50
C ILE A 306 -3.64 -40.22 -14.01
N ASN A 307 -3.12 -39.11 -14.55
CA ASN A 307 -1.73 -38.96 -14.93
C ASN A 307 -1.10 -37.84 -14.10
N PRO A 308 -0.34 -38.17 -13.03
CA PRO A 308 0.28 -37.18 -12.16
C PRO A 308 1.29 -36.27 -12.89
N MET A 309 2.04 -36.84 -13.85
CA MET A 309 3.05 -36.08 -14.60
C MET A 309 2.43 -35.02 -15.51
N LYS A 310 1.30 -35.34 -16.16
CA LYS A 310 0.57 -34.41 -17.04
C LYS A 310 -0.48 -33.59 -16.30
N ARG A 311 -0.77 -33.93 -15.03
CA ARG A 311 -1.89 -33.42 -14.22
C ARG A 311 -3.21 -33.49 -14.99
N THR A 312 -3.52 -34.67 -15.53
CA THR A 312 -4.77 -34.92 -16.26
C THR A 312 -5.55 -36.03 -15.58
N ALA A 313 -6.87 -35.93 -15.56
CA ALA A 313 -7.76 -37.00 -15.09
C ALA A 313 -9.08 -37.01 -15.84
N LEU A 314 -9.71 -38.18 -15.88
CA LEU A 314 -11.07 -38.37 -16.34
C LEU A 314 -11.99 -38.54 -15.14
N VAL A 315 -13.05 -37.74 -15.07
CA VAL A 315 -14.05 -37.81 -14.03
C VAL A 315 -15.34 -38.34 -14.62
N ILE A 316 -15.97 -39.26 -13.88
CA ILE A 316 -17.23 -39.87 -14.25
C ILE A 316 -18.28 -39.47 -13.21
N VAL A 317 -19.40 -38.98 -13.71
CA VAL A 317 -20.55 -38.52 -12.92
C VAL A 317 -21.82 -39.20 -13.43
N ASP A 318 -22.88 -39.19 -12.63
CA ASP A 318 -24.19 -39.62 -13.12
C ASP A 318 -24.66 -38.75 -14.29
N ASP A 319 -25.47 -39.32 -15.18
CA ASP A 319 -25.99 -38.63 -16.36
C ASP A 319 -26.78 -37.35 -16.00
N ASP A 320 -27.48 -37.33 -14.86
CA ASP A 320 -28.20 -36.14 -14.37
C ASP A 320 -27.27 -35.07 -13.78
N LYS A 321 -26.07 -35.46 -13.32
CA LYS A 321 -25.06 -34.56 -12.73
C LYS A 321 -24.09 -34.00 -13.74
N LEU A 322 -24.03 -34.52 -14.98
CA LEU A 322 -23.11 -34.05 -16.01
C LEU A 322 -23.19 -32.53 -16.24
N SER A 323 -24.40 -31.99 -16.36
CA SER A 323 -24.63 -30.55 -16.55
C SER A 323 -24.17 -29.73 -15.33
N LEU A 324 -24.37 -30.24 -14.12
CA LEU A 324 -23.94 -29.58 -12.89
C LEU A 324 -22.42 -29.59 -12.74
N ALA A 325 -21.77 -30.72 -13.07
CA ALA A 325 -20.33 -30.90 -13.00
C ALA A 325 -19.59 -29.97 -13.98
N ILE A 326 -20.10 -29.82 -15.20
CA ILE A 326 -19.60 -28.87 -16.19
C ILE A 326 -19.92 -27.43 -15.74
N GLY A 327 -21.16 -27.18 -15.31
CA GLY A 327 -21.68 -25.87 -14.94
C GLY A 327 -22.05 -25.01 -16.16
N LYS A 328 -22.75 -23.90 -15.92
CA LYS A 328 -23.17 -22.97 -16.97
C LYS A 328 -21.94 -22.46 -17.76
N GLY A 329 -21.90 -22.76 -19.06
CA GLY A 329 -20.77 -22.38 -19.92
C GLY A 329 -19.43 -23.04 -19.53
N GLY A 330 -19.45 -24.16 -18.81
CA GLY A 330 -18.22 -24.82 -18.33
C GLY A 330 -17.58 -24.17 -17.11
N GLN A 331 -18.27 -23.23 -16.45
CA GLN A 331 -17.67 -22.46 -15.35
C GLN A 331 -17.21 -23.32 -14.18
N ASN A 332 -17.98 -24.35 -13.78
CA ASN A 332 -17.64 -25.16 -12.60
C ASN A 332 -16.34 -25.94 -12.83
N VAL A 333 -16.26 -26.67 -13.94
CA VAL A 333 -15.04 -27.40 -14.31
C VAL A 333 -13.85 -26.47 -14.56
N LYS A 334 -14.06 -25.31 -15.19
CA LYS A 334 -13.00 -24.30 -15.40
C LYS A 334 -12.42 -23.81 -14.08
N LEU A 335 -13.27 -23.47 -13.11
CA LEU A 335 -12.84 -23.00 -11.79
C LEU A 335 -12.16 -24.14 -11.02
N ALA A 336 -12.67 -25.37 -11.08
CA ALA A 336 -12.03 -26.53 -10.47
C ALA A 336 -10.61 -26.74 -11.02
N VAL A 337 -10.47 -26.81 -12.34
CA VAL A 337 -9.19 -26.92 -13.08
C VAL A 337 -8.19 -25.85 -12.64
N GLN A 338 -8.63 -24.60 -12.54
CA GLN A 338 -7.79 -23.47 -12.12
C GLN A 338 -7.41 -23.54 -10.63
N ALA A 339 -8.34 -23.96 -9.76
CA ALA A 339 -8.13 -23.98 -8.31
C ALA A 339 -7.11 -25.06 -7.90
N ILE A 340 -7.19 -26.25 -8.50
CA ILE A 340 -6.28 -27.37 -8.19
C ILE A 340 -5.09 -27.47 -9.16
N ASN A 341 -5.12 -26.73 -10.27
CA ASN A 341 -4.13 -26.79 -11.35
C ASN A 341 -4.01 -28.18 -11.99
N TRP A 342 -5.15 -28.76 -12.38
CA TRP A 342 -5.31 -30.03 -13.11
C TRP A 342 -6.17 -29.85 -14.35
N LYS A 343 -5.96 -30.66 -15.38
CA LYS A 343 -6.88 -30.81 -16.52
C LYS A 343 -7.88 -31.93 -16.21
N ILE A 344 -9.16 -31.61 -16.26
CA ILE A 344 -10.24 -32.51 -15.90
C ILE A 344 -11.16 -32.65 -17.10
N ASP A 345 -11.28 -33.88 -17.62
CA ASP A 345 -12.33 -34.24 -18.56
C ASP A 345 -13.49 -34.89 -17.80
N ILE A 346 -14.73 -34.58 -18.18
CA ILE A 346 -15.92 -35.08 -17.49
C ILE A 346 -16.77 -35.88 -18.47
N LYS A 347 -17.16 -37.10 -18.08
CA LYS A 347 -18.11 -37.95 -18.83
C LYS A 347 -19.23 -38.42 -17.92
N SER A 348 -20.38 -38.70 -18.51
CA SER A 348 -21.42 -39.42 -17.77
C SER A 348 -21.12 -40.92 -17.72
N ALA A 349 -21.71 -41.62 -16.76
CA ALA A 349 -21.63 -43.08 -16.65
C ALA A 349 -21.98 -43.78 -17.98
N THR A 350 -23.08 -43.38 -18.63
CA THR A 350 -23.49 -43.95 -19.92
C THR A 350 -22.44 -43.74 -21.02
N MET A 351 -21.79 -42.57 -21.07
CA MET A 351 -20.72 -42.30 -22.04
C MET A 351 -19.46 -43.12 -21.74
N ALA A 352 -19.11 -43.28 -20.46
CA ALA A 352 -17.98 -44.09 -20.04
C ALA A 352 -18.17 -45.57 -20.40
N ASP A 353 -19.37 -46.11 -20.14
CA ASP A 353 -19.73 -47.49 -20.50
C ASP A 353 -19.69 -47.73 -22.01
N ALA A 354 -20.23 -46.79 -22.80
CA ALA A 354 -20.23 -46.88 -24.26
C ALA A 354 -18.80 -46.91 -24.86
N GLU A 355 -17.84 -46.29 -24.16
CA GLU A 355 -16.43 -46.27 -24.55
C GLU A 355 -15.60 -47.40 -23.90
N GLY A 356 -16.22 -48.27 -23.09
CA GLY A 356 -15.54 -49.36 -22.41
C GLY A 356 -14.58 -48.90 -21.31
N ILE A 357 -14.81 -47.72 -20.74
CA ILE A 357 -14.02 -47.20 -19.61
C ILE A 357 -14.50 -47.89 -18.34
N LEU A 358 -13.61 -48.61 -17.67
CA LEU A 358 -13.90 -49.20 -16.35
C LEU A 358 -13.65 -48.15 -15.26
N PHE A 359 -14.62 -47.98 -14.36
CA PHE A 359 -14.57 -46.97 -13.31
C PHE A 359 -15.14 -47.41 -11.97
#